data_AF-A0A1S6U635-F1
#
_entry.id   AF-A0A1S6U635-F1
#
_cell.length_a   1.000
_cell.length_b   1.000
_cell.length_c   1.000
_cell.angle_alpha   90.00
_cell.angle_beta   90.00
_cell.angle_gamma   90.00
#
_symmetry.space_group_name_H-M   'P 1'
#
loop_
_entity.id
_entity.type
_entity.pdbx_description
1 polymer ?
#
loop_
_entity_poly.entity_id
_entity_poly.type
_entity_poly.pdbx_seq_one_letter_code
_entity_poly.pdbx_strand_id
1 'polypeptide(L)'
;MSTYSEEYKKILKEVLALSVEENSPYNKTIAFFEEKFNEYQLSANERIRVFAEMLPVMTTSFTTTAMQISIELANQSLSFDTNLDNLKKQGESLTANIEGIKEQTKGTQIKNEEAQEQRPDKLANLHKQGLMLDAQIAKLAQEQTLAEEQHKAIKEQVKDNKLIKGANIIENLITGNQQGGLVVPTDMSRYLFDLVGKLVEAGATPNKPSTYTMTKRS
;
A
#
# COMPACT_ATOMS: atom_id res chain seq x y z
N MET A 1 -25.36 -41.64 26.92
CA MET A 1 -25.96 -42.96 26.63
C MET A 1 -27.37 -43.12 27.19
N SER A 2 -27.67 -42.66 28.42
CA SER A 2 -29.04 -42.74 28.99
C SER A 2 -30.10 -41.99 28.16
N THR A 3 -29.82 -40.78 27.67
CA THR A 3 -30.78 -39.96 26.91
C THR A 3 -31.12 -40.53 25.52
N TYR A 4 -30.11 -41.02 24.79
CA TYR A 4 -30.31 -41.64 23.47
C TYR A 4 -31.20 -42.90 23.55
N SER A 5 -30.97 -43.72 24.58
CA SER A 5 -31.76 -44.93 24.80
C SER A 5 -33.23 -44.62 25.07
N GLU A 6 -33.52 -43.57 25.83
CA GLU A 6 -34.90 -43.16 26.13
C GLU A 6 -35.61 -42.50 24.93
N GLU A 7 -34.92 -41.63 24.18
CA GLU A 7 -35.51 -41.02 22.98
C GLU A 7 -35.77 -42.05 21.89
N TYR A 8 -34.84 -42.98 21.67
CA TYR A 8 -35.02 -44.10 20.76
C TYR A 8 -36.22 -44.97 21.16
N LYS A 9 -36.35 -45.34 22.43
CA LYS A 9 -37.49 -46.13 22.93
C LYS A 9 -38.82 -45.41 22.74
N LYS A 10 -38.84 -44.10 22.94
CA LYS A 10 -40.03 -43.27 22.75
C LYS A 10 -40.44 -43.22 21.28
N ILE A 11 -39.53 -42.85 20.38
CA ILE A 11 -39.78 -42.80 18.94
C ILE A 11 -40.19 -44.18 18.41
N LEU A 12 -39.55 -45.26 18.88
CA LEU A 12 -39.91 -46.62 18.48
C LEU A 12 -41.34 -46.98 18.86
N LYS A 13 -41.79 -46.61 20.06
CA LYS A 13 -43.17 -46.84 20.49
C LYS A 13 -44.17 -46.06 19.61
N GLU A 14 -43.84 -44.82 19.26
CA GLU A 14 -44.68 -43.97 18.40
C GLU A 14 -44.76 -44.55 16.98
N VAL A 15 -43.64 -44.93 16.37
CA VAL A 15 -43.61 -45.52 15.02
C VAL A 15 -44.32 -46.87 14.99
N LEU A 16 -44.17 -47.71 16.03
CA LEU A 16 -44.90 -48.96 16.13
C LEU A 16 -46.41 -48.74 16.28
N ALA A 17 -46.84 -47.77 17.10
CA ALA A 17 -48.26 -47.44 17.24
C ALA A 17 -48.87 -47.03 15.89
N LEU A 18 -48.21 -46.15 15.14
CA LEU A 18 -48.63 -45.73 13.80
C LEU A 18 -48.69 -46.89 12.80
N SER A 19 -47.85 -47.91 12.96
CA SER A 19 -47.84 -49.09 12.08
C SER A 19 -49.01 -50.04 12.31
N VAL A 20 -49.73 -49.95 13.44
CA VAL A 20 -50.86 -50.83 13.81
C VAL A 20 -52.19 -50.10 14.02
N GLU A 21 -52.22 -48.78 13.87
CA GLU A 21 -53.45 -47.98 13.92
C GLU A 21 -54.47 -48.39 12.85
N GLU A 22 -55.75 -48.05 13.04
CA GLU A 22 -56.89 -48.49 12.21
C GLU A 22 -56.68 -48.26 10.70
N ASN A 23 -55.99 -47.17 10.33
CA ASN A 23 -55.67 -46.82 8.94
C ASN A 23 -54.28 -47.25 8.46
N SER A 24 -53.57 -48.06 9.25
CA SER A 24 -52.19 -48.46 8.96
C SER A 24 -52.11 -49.42 7.76
N PRO A 25 -50.95 -49.51 7.10
CA PRO A 25 -50.70 -50.51 6.08
C PRO A 25 -50.95 -51.95 6.58
N TYR A 26 -50.71 -52.22 7.86
CA TYR A 26 -50.95 -53.53 8.47
C TYR A 26 -52.44 -53.89 8.47
N ASN A 27 -53.30 -53.02 9.00
CA ASN A 27 -54.73 -53.25 9.04
C ASN A 27 -55.36 -53.28 7.63
N LYS A 28 -54.86 -52.43 6.72
CA LYS A 28 -55.25 -52.48 5.29
C LYS A 28 -54.88 -53.80 4.63
N THR A 29 -53.75 -54.39 4.97
CA THR A 29 -53.31 -55.68 4.43
C THR A 29 -54.16 -56.83 4.96
N ILE A 30 -54.54 -56.79 6.24
CA ILE A 30 -55.49 -57.76 6.82
C ILE A 30 -56.85 -57.65 6.13
N ALA A 31 -57.39 -56.44 6.00
CA ALA A 31 -58.68 -56.21 5.33
C ALA A 31 -58.65 -56.69 3.86
N PHE A 32 -57.55 -56.47 3.15
CA PHE A 32 -57.36 -56.99 1.80
C PHE A 32 -57.37 -58.52 1.74
N PHE A 33 -56.71 -59.20 2.69
CA PHE A 33 -56.76 -60.66 2.75
C PHE A 33 -58.16 -61.17 3.03
N GLU A 34 -58.90 -60.54 3.95
CA GLU A 34 -60.28 -60.90 4.22
C GLU A 34 -61.18 -60.73 2.99
N GLU A 35 -61.03 -59.64 2.25
CA GLU A 35 -61.73 -59.40 0.97
C GLU A 35 -61.46 -60.55 -0.01
N LYS A 36 -60.18 -60.88 -0.24
CA LYS A 36 -59.80 -61.95 -1.19
C LYS A 36 -60.23 -63.33 -0.72
N PHE A 37 -60.16 -63.62 0.58
CA PHE A 37 -60.62 -64.89 1.13
C PHE A 37 -62.12 -65.10 0.95
N ASN A 38 -62.89 -64.02 1.02
CA ASN A 38 -64.33 -64.05 0.73
C ASN A 38 -64.60 -64.20 -0.77
N GLU A 39 -63.85 -63.52 -1.63
CA GLU A 39 -63.94 -63.66 -3.09
C GLU A 39 -63.69 -65.10 -3.57
N TYR A 40 -62.67 -65.77 -3.02
CA TYR A 40 -62.30 -67.14 -3.38
C TYR A 40 -62.99 -68.24 -2.55
N GLN A 41 -63.89 -67.88 -1.62
CA GLN A 41 -64.61 -68.82 -0.76
C GLN A 41 -63.71 -69.82 -0.01
N LEU A 42 -62.52 -69.37 0.41
CA LEU A 42 -61.55 -70.21 1.13
C LEU A 42 -62.13 -70.74 2.44
N SER A 43 -61.84 -72.00 2.77
CA SER A 43 -62.30 -72.63 4.01
C SER A 43 -61.63 -72.01 5.24
N ALA A 44 -62.28 -72.13 6.40
CA ALA A 44 -61.73 -71.58 7.65
C ALA A 44 -60.32 -72.09 7.97
N ASN A 45 -60.04 -73.36 7.69
CA ASN A 45 -58.71 -73.96 7.91
C ASN A 45 -57.64 -73.37 6.98
N GLU A 46 -57.97 -73.10 5.71
CA GLU A 46 -57.04 -72.48 4.76
C GLU A 46 -56.76 -71.02 5.13
N ARG A 47 -57.78 -70.27 5.53
CA ARG A 47 -57.63 -68.89 6.02
C ARG A 47 -56.71 -68.81 7.25
N ILE A 48 -56.93 -69.70 8.23
CA ILE A 48 -56.10 -69.78 9.44
C ILE A 48 -54.66 -70.10 9.08
N ARG A 49 -54.43 -71.04 8.15
CA ARG A 49 -53.08 -71.40 7.70
C ARG A 49 -52.35 -70.22 7.06
N VAL A 50 -53.01 -69.52 6.13
CA VAL A 50 -52.39 -68.35 5.47
C VAL A 50 -52.07 -67.26 6.48
N PHE A 51 -52.98 -66.97 7.42
CA PHE A 51 -52.70 -65.99 8.48
C PHE A 51 -51.57 -66.43 9.42
N ALA A 52 -51.52 -67.71 9.80
CA ALA A 52 -50.46 -68.25 10.65
C ALA A 52 -49.07 -68.17 9.97
N GLU A 53 -49.01 -68.26 8.65
CA GLU A 53 -47.77 -68.12 7.87
C GLU A 53 -47.41 -66.64 7.63
N MET A 54 -48.38 -65.77 7.31
CA MET A 54 -48.14 -64.39 6.89
C MET A 54 -48.04 -63.37 8.02
N LEU A 55 -48.89 -63.47 9.05
CA LEU A 55 -48.91 -62.48 10.15
C LEU A 55 -47.57 -62.37 10.89
N PRO A 56 -46.88 -63.48 11.23
CA PRO A 56 -45.57 -63.39 11.89
C PRO A 56 -44.51 -62.74 11.00
N VAL A 57 -44.52 -63.04 9.69
CA VAL A 57 -43.58 -62.47 8.72
C VAL A 57 -43.81 -60.96 8.57
N MET A 58 -45.06 -60.53 8.39
CA MET A 58 -45.41 -59.11 8.31
C MET A 58 -45.05 -58.39 9.61
N THR A 59 -45.40 -58.94 10.76
CA THR A 59 -45.09 -58.35 12.07
C THR A 59 -43.57 -58.17 12.26
N THR A 60 -42.78 -59.17 11.88
CA THR A 60 -41.32 -59.10 11.95
C THR A 60 -40.76 -58.04 11.01
N SER A 61 -41.29 -57.96 9.79
CA SER A 61 -40.89 -56.96 8.80
C SER A 61 -41.20 -55.54 9.29
N PHE A 62 -42.44 -55.28 9.70
CA PHE A 62 -42.84 -53.96 10.21
C PHE A 62 -42.05 -53.55 11.44
N THR A 63 -41.83 -54.48 12.39
CA THR A 63 -41.03 -54.20 13.59
C THR A 63 -39.58 -53.85 13.22
N THR A 64 -38.99 -54.57 12.28
CA THR A 64 -37.60 -54.31 11.83
C THR A 64 -37.48 -52.95 11.15
N THR A 65 -38.41 -52.62 10.25
CA THR A 65 -38.44 -51.31 9.58
C THR A 65 -38.69 -50.18 10.56
N ALA A 66 -39.61 -50.36 11.51
CA ALA A 66 -39.87 -49.39 12.57
C ALA A 66 -38.62 -49.13 13.43
N MET A 67 -37.87 -50.18 13.79
CA MET A 67 -36.60 -50.05 14.49
C MET A 67 -35.57 -49.25 13.69
N GLN A 68 -35.41 -49.51 12.39
CA GLN A 68 -34.47 -48.78 11.54
C GLN A 68 -34.82 -47.29 11.44
N ILE A 69 -36.09 -46.96 11.16
CA ILE A 69 -36.56 -45.57 11.06
C ILE A 69 -36.40 -44.87 12.41
N SER A 70 -36.67 -45.56 13.51
CA SER A 70 -36.56 -44.97 14.85
C SER A 70 -35.12 -44.64 15.24
N ILE A 71 -34.14 -45.45 14.80
CA ILE A 71 -32.72 -45.13 14.97
C ILE A 71 -32.35 -43.88 14.16
N GLU A 72 -32.81 -43.79 12.91
CA GLU A 72 -32.54 -42.64 12.05
C GLU A 72 -33.12 -41.34 12.64
N LEU A 73 -34.39 -41.37 13.05
CA LEU A 73 -35.06 -40.22 13.67
C LEU A 73 -34.41 -39.83 15.00
N ALA A 74 -34.00 -40.80 15.84
CA ALA A 74 -33.29 -40.50 17.09
C ALA A 74 -31.94 -39.81 16.83
N ASN A 75 -31.20 -40.23 15.78
CA ASN A 75 -29.96 -39.58 15.38
C ASN A 75 -30.19 -38.17 14.81
N GLN A 76 -31.22 -37.99 14.00
CA GLN A 76 -31.61 -36.68 13.48
C GLN A 76 -32.03 -35.73 14.62
N SER A 77 -32.84 -36.20 15.57
CA SER A 77 -33.26 -35.40 16.72
C SER A 77 -32.07 -34.96 17.57
N LEU A 78 -31.13 -35.86 17.85
CA LEU A 78 -29.94 -35.54 18.66
C LEU A 78 -29.02 -34.52 17.95
N SER A 79 -28.91 -34.61 16.63
CA SER A 79 -28.09 -33.68 15.84
C SER A 79 -28.79 -32.35 15.56
N PHE A 80 -30.13 -32.31 15.59
CA PHE A 80 -30.92 -31.10 15.32
C PHE A 80 -30.60 -29.97 16.28
N ASP A 81 -30.58 -30.24 17.60
CA ASP A 81 -30.27 -29.23 18.61
C ASP A 81 -28.86 -28.65 18.43
N THR A 82 -27.89 -29.51 18.12
CA THR A 82 -26.51 -29.10 17.87
C THR A 82 -26.41 -28.25 16.60
N ASN A 83 -27.12 -28.64 15.53
CA ASN A 83 -27.16 -27.89 14.28
C ASN A 83 -27.85 -26.53 14.46
N LEU A 84 -28.92 -26.47 15.25
CA LEU A 84 -29.63 -25.24 15.56
C LEU A 84 -28.76 -24.27 16.37
N ASP A 85 -28.04 -24.78 17.38
CA ASP A 85 -27.08 -23.97 18.16
C ASP A 85 -25.94 -23.43 17.28
N ASN A 86 -25.38 -24.27 16.40
CA ASN A 86 -24.36 -23.85 15.44
C ASN A 86 -24.86 -22.76 14.49
N LEU A 87 -26.10 -22.88 13.98
CA LEU A 87 -26.72 -21.87 13.13
C LEU A 87 -26.93 -20.55 13.86
N LYS A 88 -27.36 -20.59 15.13
CA LYS A 88 -27.48 -19.38 15.97
C LYS A 88 -26.14 -18.69 16.15
N LYS A 89 -25.10 -19.44 16.52
CA LYS A 89 -23.72 -18.91 16.65
C LYS A 89 -23.20 -18.32 15.34
N GLN A 90 -23.51 -18.96 14.20
CA GLN A 90 -23.16 -18.41 12.89
C GLN A 90 -23.88 -17.09 12.63
N GLY A 91 -25.17 -16.99 12.96
CA GLY A 91 -25.95 -15.75 12.86
C GLY A 91 -25.41 -14.61 13.75
N GLU A 92 -25.03 -14.93 14.98
CA GLU A 92 -24.40 -13.97 15.90
C GLU A 92 -23.04 -13.47 15.36
N SER A 93 -22.20 -14.39 14.87
CA SER A 93 -20.92 -14.04 14.25
C SER A 93 -21.09 -13.17 13.00
N LEU A 94 -22.06 -13.48 12.13
CA LEU A 94 -22.39 -12.66 10.96
C LEU A 94 -22.85 -11.26 11.37
N THR A 95 -23.66 -11.15 12.43
CA THR A 95 -24.13 -9.86 12.94
C THR A 95 -22.96 -9.00 13.44
N ALA A 96 -22.05 -9.59 14.23
CA ALA A 96 -20.84 -8.91 14.70
C ALA A 96 -19.93 -8.48 13.53
N ASN A 97 -19.78 -9.33 12.50
CA ASN A 97 -19.01 -8.98 11.30
C ASN A 97 -19.63 -7.80 10.54
N ILE A 98 -20.96 -7.77 10.39
CA ILE A 98 -21.67 -6.65 9.76
C ILE A 98 -21.45 -5.35 10.54
N GLU A 99 -21.48 -5.40 11.88
CA GLU A 99 -21.21 -4.25 12.73
C GLU A 99 -19.77 -3.75 12.57
N GLY A 100 -18.78 -4.64 12.61
CA GLY A 100 -17.38 -4.29 12.36
C GLY A 100 -17.16 -3.66 10.99
N ILE A 101 -17.80 -4.19 9.93
CA ILE A 101 -17.73 -3.60 8.58
C ILE A 101 -18.36 -2.20 8.56
N LYS A 102 -19.49 -1.98 9.26
CA LYS A 102 -20.13 -0.65 9.36
C LYS A 102 -19.22 0.36 10.04
N GLU A 103 -18.54 -0.01 11.13
CA GLU A 103 -17.59 0.86 11.81
C GLU A 103 -16.39 1.22 10.94
N GLN A 104 -15.80 0.24 10.26
CA GLN A 104 -14.70 0.47 9.32
C GLN A 104 -15.11 1.41 8.17
N THR A 105 -16.33 1.23 7.66
CA THR A 105 -16.88 2.09 6.60
C THR A 105 -17.02 3.54 7.08
N LYS A 106 -17.57 3.76 8.28
CA LYS A 106 -17.65 5.09 8.90
C LYS A 106 -16.26 5.72 9.07
N GLY A 107 -15.30 4.97 9.60
CA GLY A 107 -13.93 5.46 9.77
C GLY A 107 -13.25 5.84 8.45
N THR A 108 -13.55 5.11 7.38
CA THR A 108 -13.03 5.41 6.03
C THR A 108 -13.68 6.66 5.43
N GLN A 109 -14.99 6.84 5.65
CA GLN A 109 -15.72 8.04 5.21
C GLN A 109 -15.15 9.30 5.85
N ILE A 110 -14.96 9.30 7.18
CA ILE A 110 -14.39 10.42 7.92
C ILE A 110 -12.99 10.78 7.38
N LYS A 111 -12.11 9.78 7.19
CA LYS A 111 -10.77 10.02 6.63
C LYS A 111 -10.82 10.63 5.23
N ASN A 112 -11.76 10.20 4.40
CA ASN A 112 -11.94 10.76 3.06
C ASN A 112 -12.45 12.20 3.11
N GLU A 113 -13.40 12.51 4.00
CA GLU A 113 -13.91 13.86 4.23
C GLU A 113 -12.80 14.80 4.72
N GLU A 114 -12.04 14.40 5.74
CA GLU A 114 -10.88 15.15 6.24
C GLU A 114 -9.83 15.39 5.15
N ALA A 115 -9.57 14.37 4.31
CA ALA A 115 -8.63 14.50 3.19
C ALA A 115 -9.13 15.47 2.11
N GLN A 116 -10.44 15.50 1.86
CA GLN A 116 -11.06 16.46 0.94
C GLN A 116 -11.00 17.88 1.48
N GLU A 117 -11.27 18.07 2.77
CA GLU A 117 -11.21 19.38 3.43
C GLU A 117 -9.79 19.95 3.47
N GLN A 118 -8.77 19.11 3.72
CA GLN A 118 -7.36 19.54 3.74
C GLN A 118 -6.74 19.75 2.35
N ARG A 119 -7.36 19.24 1.28
CA ARG A 119 -6.84 19.30 -0.09
C ARG A 119 -6.64 20.73 -0.60
N PRO A 120 -7.60 21.67 -0.47
CA PRO A 120 -7.41 23.05 -0.92
C PRO A 120 -6.26 23.75 -0.20
N ASP A 121 -6.11 23.58 1.12
CA ASP A 121 -5.04 24.21 1.89
C ASP A 121 -3.66 23.67 1.50
N LYS A 122 -3.55 22.34 1.31
CA LYS A 122 -2.32 21.72 0.79
C LYS A 122 -1.98 22.25 -0.59
N LEU A 123 -2.97 22.38 -1.48
CA LEU A 123 -2.76 22.91 -2.82
C LEU A 123 -2.33 24.39 -2.80
N ALA A 124 -2.98 25.21 -1.96
CA ALA A 124 -2.64 26.61 -1.77
C ALA A 124 -1.21 26.78 -1.22
N ASN A 125 -0.80 25.94 -0.28
CA ASN A 125 0.57 25.94 0.26
C ASN A 125 1.60 25.50 -0.79
N LEU A 126 1.32 24.47 -1.57
CA LEU A 126 2.19 24.05 -2.67
C LEU A 126 2.34 25.15 -3.72
N HIS A 127 1.25 25.85 -4.07
CA HIS A 127 1.31 26.98 -4.98
C HIS A 127 2.18 28.12 -4.43
N LYS A 128 2.03 28.47 -3.15
CA LYS A 128 2.90 29.45 -2.49
C LYS A 128 4.37 29.04 -2.49
N GLN A 129 4.66 27.76 -2.25
CA GLN A 129 6.03 27.24 -2.33
C GLN A 129 6.59 27.34 -3.75
N GLY A 130 5.79 27.01 -4.77
CA GLY A 130 6.17 27.20 -6.18
C GLY A 130 6.55 28.65 -6.49
N LEU A 131 5.69 29.60 -6.14
CA LEU A 131 5.97 31.03 -6.32
C LEU A 131 7.24 31.49 -5.59
N MET A 132 7.47 30.99 -4.37
CA MET A 132 8.67 31.33 -3.60
C MET A 132 9.95 30.75 -4.22
N LEU A 133 9.87 29.54 -4.81
CA LEU A 133 10.98 28.94 -5.53
C LEU A 133 11.28 29.72 -6.81
N ASP A 134 10.27 30.08 -7.59
CA ASP A 134 10.43 30.89 -8.80
C ASP A 134 11.09 32.24 -8.48
N ALA A 135 10.67 32.89 -7.39
CA ALA A 135 11.27 34.14 -6.92
C ALA A 135 12.74 33.95 -6.50
N GLN A 136 13.08 32.84 -5.83
CA GLN A 136 14.46 32.52 -5.47
C GLN A 136 15.33 32.24 -6.71
N ILE A 137 14.80 31.51 -7.70
CA ILE A 137 15.49 31.26 -8.97
C ILE A 137 15.80 32.59 -9.66
N ALA A 138 14.81 33.49 -9.75
CA ALA A 138 15.00 34.81 -10.35
C ALA A 138 16.04 35.65 -9.60
N LYS A 139 16.02 35.64 -8.26
CA LYS A 139 17.01 36.35 -7.42
C LYS A 139 18.43 35.79 -7.63
N LEU A 140 18.59 34.47 -7.62
CA LEU A 140 19.89 33.83 -7.83
C LEU A 140 20.45 34.12 -9.23
N ALA A 141 19.60 34.16 -10.26
CA ALA A 141 20.03 34.56 -11.60
C ALA A 141 20.57 36.00 -11.62
N GLN A 142 19.90 36.94 -10.96
CA GLN A 142 20.37 38.33 -10.85
C GLN A 142 21.69 38.43 -10.06
N GLU A 143 21.79 37.70 -8.94
CA GLU A 143 23.01 37.66 -8.14
C GLU A 143 24.18 37.07 -8.92
N GLN A 144 23.94 36.04 -9.74
CA GLN A 144 24.95 35.47 -10.62
C GLN A 144 25.43 36.48 -11.66
N THR A 145 24.51 37.17 -12.35
CA THR A 145 24.89 38.20 -13.32
C THR A 145 25.71 39.32 -12.66
N LEU A 146 25.27 39.80 -11.49
CA LEU A 146 26.01 40.81 -10.74
C LEU A 146 27.40 40.32 -10.33
N ALA A 147 27.52 39.07 -9.88
CA ALA A 147 28.82 38.48 -9.51
C ALA A 147 29.75 38.36 -10.73
N GLU A 148 29.24 38.00 -11.91
CA GLU A 148 30.00 37.94 -13.15
C GLU A 148 30.51 39.34 -13.58
N GLU A 149 29.65 40.35 -13.50
CA GLU A 149 30.01 41.75 -13.78
C GLU A 149 31.06 42.28 -12.80
N GLN A 150 30.86 42.03 -11.50
CA GLN A 150 31.82 42.40 -10.46
C GLN A 150 33.17 41.72 -10.66
N HIS A 151 33.18 40.42 -10.99
CA HIS A 151 34.42 39.68 -11.27
C HIS A 151 35.18 40.25 -12.46
N LYS A 152 34.45 40.64 -13.53
CA LYS A 152 35.05 41.30 -14.69
C LYS A 152 35.65 42.66 -14.31
N ALA A 153 34.92 43.49 -13.57
CA ALA A 153 35.40 44.80 -13.10
C ALA A 153 36.64 44.67 -12.20
N ILE A 154 36.63 43.71 -11.26
CA ILE A 154 37.78 43.43 -10.39
C ILE A 154 39.00 42.99 -11.22
N LYS A 155 38.81 42.15 -12.25
CA LYS A 155 39.91 41.74 -13.13
C LYS A 155 40.55 42.93 -13.86
N GLU A 156 39.75 43.83 -14.42
CA GLU A 156 40.25 45.05 -15.06
C GLU A 156 40.94 45.96 -14.04
N GLN A 157 40.35 46.17 -12.86
CA GLN A 157 40.97 46.98 -11.80
C GLN A 157 42.31 46.41 -11.33
N VAL A 158 42.43 45.07 -11.20
CA VAL A 158 43.69 44.42 -10.84
C VAL A 158 44.73 44.61 -11.94
N LYS A 159 44.33 44.56 -13.22
CA LYS A 159 45.20 44.83 -14.37
C LYS A 159 45.69 46.28 -14.37
N ASP A 160 44.79 47.24 -14.19
CA ASP A 160 45.13 48.67 -14.11
C ASP A 160 46.04 48.96 -12.92
N ASN A 161 45.75 48.40 -11.75
CA ASN A 161 46.60 48.54 -10.56
C ASN A 161 48.02 47.99 -10.79
N LYS A 162 48.17 46.87 -11.52
CA LYS A 162 49.49 46.34 -11.88
C LYS A 162 50.23 47.29 -12.81
N LEU A 163 49.55 47.85 -13.82
CA LEU A 163 50.10 48.83 -14.75
C LEU A 163 50.56 50.10 -14.02
N ILE A 164 49.70 50.69 -13.20
CA ILE A 164 50.00 51.90 -12.41
C ILE A 164 51.19 51.65 -11.49
N LYS A 165 51.21 50.53 -10.75
CA LYS A 165 52.37 50.20 -9.90
C LYS A 165 53.65 50.04 -10.71
N GLY A 166 53.59 49.39 -11.88
CA GLY A 166 54.72 49.28 -12.80
C GLY A 166 55.23 50.65 -13.28
N ALA A 167 54.31 51.52 -13.71
CA ALA A 167 54.63 52.88 -14.15
C ALA A 167 55.25 53.71 -13.02
N ASN A 168 54.69 53.66 -11.80
CA ASN A 168 55.23 54.35 -10.63
C ASN A 168 56.65 53.87 -10.27
N ILE A 169 56.95 52.56 -10.40
CA ILE A 169 58.30 52.04 -10.17
C ILE A 169 59.28 52.60 -11.21
N ILE A 170 58.88 52.66 -12.49
CA ILE A 170 59.70 53.25 -13.56
C ILE A 170 59.94 54.73 -13.31
N GLU A 171 58.90 55.48 -12.97
CA GLU A 171 58.98 56.91 -12.65
C GLU A 171 59.94 57.15 -11.47
N ASN A 172 59.78 56.41 -10.38
CA ASN A 172 60.65 56.52 -9.20
C ASN A 172 62.12 56.18 -9.53
N LEU A 173 62.37 55.17 -10.36
CA LEU A 173 63.72 54.81 -10.80
C LEU A 173 64.35 55.94 -11.63
N ILE A 174 63.60 56.50 -12.59
CA ILE A 174 64.11 57.57 -13.46
C ILE A 174 64.35 58.85 -12.65
N THR A 175 63.36 59.28 -11.87
CA THR A 175 63.44 60.52 -11.08
C THR A 175 64.47 60.43 -9.96
N GLY A 176 64.53 59.33 -9.21
CA GLY A 176 65.51 59.13 -8.13
C GLY A 176 66.96 59.14 -8.64
N ASN A 177 67.24 58.49 -9.76
CA ASN A 177 68.57 58.53 -10.37
C ASN A 177 68.92 59.94 -10.92
N GLN A 178 67.96 60.63 -11.52
CA GLN A 178 68.15 62.00 -12.01
C GLN A 178 68.38 63.03 -10.90
N GLN A 179 67.75 62.85 -9.74
CA GLN A 179 67.99 63.66 -8.54
C GLN A 179 69.39 63.39 -7.96
N GLY A 180 69.90 62.16 -8.07
CA GLY A 180 71.28 61.78 -7.74
C GLY A 180 72.34 62.20 -8.78
N GLY A 181 71.96 62.95 -9.81
CA GLY A 181 72.87 63.44 -10.85
C GLY A 181 73.24 62.41 -11.92
N LEU A 182 72.46 61.32 -12.07
CA LEU A 182 72.66 60.29 -13.09
C LEU A 182 71.47 60.24 -14.07
N VAL A 183 71.75 60.08 -15.36
CA VAL A 183 70.73 59.94 -16.41
C VAL A 183 70.58 58.46 -16.75
N VAL A 184 69.33 57.97 -16.66
CA VAL A 184 68.97 56.60 -17.08
C VAL A 184 68.95 56.52 -18.61
N PRO A 185 69.66 55.55 -19.23
CA PRO A 185 69.67 55.39 -20.68
C PRO A 185 68.31 54.99 -21.27
N THR A 186 67.98 55.51 -22.46
CA THR A 186 66.72 55.25 -23.18
C THR A 186 66.42 53.77 -23.39
N ASP A 187 67.44 52.95 -23.66
CA ASP A 187 67.25 51.51 -23.89
C ASP A 187 66.88 50.76 -22.60
N MET A 188 67.38 51.20 -21.44
CA MET A 188 66.95 50.66 -20.14
C MET A 188 65.52 51.06 -19.81
N SER A 189 65.14 52.32 -20.06
CA SER A 189 63.75 52.76 -19.90
C SER A 189 62.80 51.97 -20.80
N ARG A 190 63.16 51.78 -22.08
CA ARG A 190 62.36 50.99 -23.03
C ARG A 190 62.18 49.54 -22.56
N TYR A 191 63.24 48.89 -22.10
CA TYR A 191 63.16 47.53 -21.55
C TYR A 191 62.22 47.43 -20.33
N LEU A 192 62.23 48.41 -19.44
CA LEU A 192 61.33 48.42 -18.28
C LEU A 192 59.86 48.66 -18.69
N PHE A 193 59.62 49.55 -19.66
CA PHE A 193 58.28 49.73 -20.22
C PHE A 193 57.79 48.47 -20.93
N ASP A 194 58.63 47.77 -21.69
CA ASP A 194 58.30 46.50 -22.34
C ASP A 194 57.99 45.38 -21.33
N LEU A 195 58.71 45.34 -20.20
CA LEU A 195 58.42 44.43 -19.09
C LEU A 195 57.08 44.73 -18.41
N VAL A 196 56.72 46.01 -18.25
CA VAL A 196 55.41 46.40 -17.72
C VAL A 196 54.30 46.07 -18.72
N GLY A 197 54.52 46.29 -20.03
CA GLY A 197 53.58 45.90 -21.10
C GLY A 197 53.29 44.40 -21.12
N LYS A 198 54.29 43.55 -20.88
CA LYS A 198 54.13 42.08 -20.74
C LYS A 198 53.24 41.64 -19.59
N LEU A 199 53.16 42.41 -18.50
CA LEU A 199 52.30 42.07 -17.36
C LEU A 199 50.81 42.26 -17.70
N VAL A 200 50.52 42.95 -18.80
CA VAL A 200 49.18 43.35 -19.26
C VAL A 200 48.77 42.55 -20.51
N GLU A 201 49.69 42.28 -21.42
CA GLU A 201 49.49 41.46 -22.62
C GLU A 201 50.52 40.34 -22.69
N ALA A 202 50.06 39.08 -22.65
CA ALA A 202 50.91 37.91 -22.78
C ALA A 202 51.43 37.79 -24.23
N GLY A 203 52.45 38.56 -24.59
CA GLY A 203 53.00 38.54 -25.95
C GLY A 203 54.23 39.41 -26.22
N ALA A 204 54.53 40.45 -25.43
CA ALA A 204 55.77 41.19 -25.63
C ALA A 204 56.97 40.28 -25.31
N THR A 205 58.11 40.45 -25.99
CA THR A 205 59.41 39.81 -25.68
C THR A 205 60.41 40.94 -25.45
N PRO A 206 60.99 41.09 -24.24
CA PRO A 206 61.62 42.35 -23.88
C PRO A 206 63.05 42.32 -24.40
N ASN A 207 63.45 43.30 -25.20
CA ASN A 207 64.82 43.34 -25.71
C ASN A 207 65.75 43.84 -24.60
N LYS A 208 66.54 42.93 -24.03
CA LYS A 208 67.47 43.22 -22.93
C LYS A 208 68.47 44.32 -23.37
N PRO A 209 68.69 45.37 -22.56
CA PRO A 209 69.65 46.42 -22.89
C PRO A 209 71.05 45.85 -23.08
N SER A 210 71.74 46.32 -24.12
CA SER A 210 73.12 45.97 -24.45
C SER A 210 74.14 46.67 -23.55
N THR A 211 73.80 47.81 -22.95
CA THR A 211 74.62 48.58 -22.00
C THR A 211 73.80 49.11 -20.82
N TYR A 212 74.38 49.02 -19.62
CA TYR A 212 73.77 49.46 -18.34
C TYR A 212 74.46 50.71 -17.78
N THR A 213 75.25 51.41 -18.61
CA THR A 213 76.06 52.55 -18.20
C THR A 213 75.21 53.81 -18.05
N MET A 214 75.05 54.27 -16.82
CA MET A 214 74.42 55.56 -16.51
C MET A 214 75.41 56.69 -16.71
N THR A 215 74.97 57.81 -17.28
CA THR A 215 75.83 58.98 -17.52
C THR A 215 75.57 60.06 -16.49
N LYS A 216 76.59 60.84 -16.12
CA LYS A 216 76.40 61.96 -15.20
C LYS A 216 75.58 63.05 -15.90
N ARG A 217 74.60 63.61 -15.21
CA ARG A 217 73.84 64.78 -15.67
C ARG A 217 74.82 65.95 -15.73
N SER A 218 75.10 66.40 -16.96
CA SER A 218 75.89 67.61 -17.25
C SER A 218 75.23 68.85 -16.70
#